data_AF-A0A482V6Q2-F1
#
_entry.id   AF-A0A482V6Q2-F1
#
_cell.length_a   1.000
_cell.length_b   1.000
_cell.length_c   1.000
_cell.angle_alpha   90.00
_cell.angle_beta   90.00
_cell.angle_gamma   90.00
#
_symmetry.space_group_name_H-M   'P 1'
#
loop_
_entity.id
_entity.type
_entity.pdbx_description
1 polymer ?
#
loop_
_entity_poly.entity_id
_entity_poly.type
_entity_poly.pdbx_seq_one_letter_code
_entity_poly.pdbx_strand_id
1 'polypeptide(L)'
;RPKNERNLTSSHRDAGRPRTKGIPALKEAVLEEVDENPNIGTRNFARNLYVNSSFIHRIPNLEKYNPYHYTKVQALTRDDFPRRVNFCQWLQQQVEHDVNFTRKILWTNESVFTRDRIFNSHNYHCL
;
A
#
# COMPACT_ATOMS: atom_id res chain seq x y z
N ARG A 1 30.10 -29.91 -55.54
CA ARG A 1 30.40 -29.95 -54.09
C ARG A 1 29.24 -29.29 -53.34
N PRO A 2 28.70 -29.89 -52.27
CA PRO A 2 27.38 -29.59 -51.74
C PRO A 2 27.36 -28.37 -50.80
N LYS A 3 26.17 -27.78 -50.63
CA LYS A 3 25.86 -26.67 -49.73
C LYS A 3 25.99 -27.17 -48.28
N ASN A 4 26.82 -26.51 -47.47
CA ASN A 4 26.94 -26.82 -46.05
C ASN A 4 25.84 -26.08 -45.29
N GLU A 5 24.85 -26.83 -44.82
CA GLU A 5 23.79 -26.37 -43.93
C GLU A 5 24.41 -25.98 -42.58
N ARG A 6 24.33 -24.68 -42.26
CA ARG A 6 24.73 -24.17 -40.96
C ARG A 6 23.67 -24.58 -39.95
N ASN A 7 23.97 -25.62 -39.18
CA ASN A 7 23.25 -25.97 -37.96
C ASN A 7 23.31 -24.77 -36.99
N LEU A 8 22.22 -24.01 -36.91
CA LEU A 8 21.97 -23.06 -35.83
C LEU A 8 21.60 -23.87 -34.59
N THR A 9 22.60 -24.24 -33.79
CA THR A 9 22.32 -24.72 -32.44
C THR A 9 21.76 -23.54 -31.66
N SER A 10 20.52 -23.68 -31.18
CA SER A 10 19.86 -22.65 -30.39
C SER A 10 20.72 -22.40 -29.14
N SER A 11 21.14 -21.15 -29.01
CA SER A 11 21.83 -20.64 -27.84
C SER A 11 20.93 -20.88 -26.63
N HIS A 12 21.33 -21.79 -25.75
CA HIS A 12 20.66 -22.20 -24.51
C HIS A 12 20.70 -21.09 -23.43
N ARG A 13 20.58 -19.81 -23.83
CA ARG A 13 20.71 -18.62 -22.99
C ARG A 13 19.37 -18.06 -22.48
N ASP A 14 18.24 -18.57 -22.96
CA ASP A 14 16.89 -18.08 -22.61
C ASP A 14 16.12 -18.95 -21.61
N ALA A 15 16.75 -19.98 -21.04
CA ALA A 15 16.17 -20.67 -19.89
C ALA A 15 16.50 -19.88 -18.62
N GLY A 16 15.77 -18.77 -18.40
CA GLY A 16 15.82 -18.02 -17.15
C GLY A 16 15.72 -18.97 -15.94
N ARG A 17 16.39 -18.62 -14.84
CA ARG A 17 16.50 -19.46 -13.64
C ARG A 17 15.14 -20.05 -13.24
N PRO A 18 14.98 -21.39 -13.15
CA PRO A 18 13.72 -21.99 -12.77
C PRO A 18 13.25 -21.44 -11.43
N ARG A 19 12.01 -20.92 -11.39
CA ARG A 19 11.37 -20.51 -10.13
C ARG A 19 11.14 -21.78 -9.31
N THR A 20 11.93 -21.93 -8.25
CA THR A 20 11.86 -23.08 -7.33
C THR A 20 10.45 -23.22 -6.77
N LYS A 21 9.91 -24.45 -6.76
CA LYS A 21 8.53 -24.79 -6.33
C LYS A 21 8.17 -24.37 -4.89
N GLY A 22 9.13 -23.91 -4.09
CA GLY A 22 8.92 -23.35 -2.73
C GLY A 22 8.51 -21.86 -2.68
N ILE A 23 8.28 -21.21 -3.82
CA ILE A 23 7.89 -19.78 -3.89
C ILE A 23 6.42 -19.51 -3.50
N PRO A 24 5.42 -20.38 -3.79
CA PRO A 24 4.02 -20.07 -3.48
C PRO A 24 3.73 -19.95 -1.98
N ALA A 25 4.10 -20.96 -1.19
CA ALA A 25 3.89 -20.93 0.27
C ALA A 25 4.68 -19.79 0.94
N LEU A 26 5.89 -19.49 0.44
CA LEU A 26 6.68 -18.37 0.95
C LEU A 26 6.11 -17.01 0.55
N LYS A 27 5.50 -16.89 -0.64
CA LYS A 27 4.75 -15.70 -1.04
C LYS A 27 3.56 -15.48 -0.12
N GLU A 28 2.80 -16.55 0.14
CA GLU A 28 1.61 -16.50 1.00
C GLU A 28 1.98 -16.07 2.42
N ALA A 29 3.02 -16.66 3.02
CA ALA A 29 3.53 -16.24 4.32
C ALA A 29 4.02 -14.77 4.35
N VAL A 30 4.58 -14.26 3.24
CA VAL A 30 4.92 -12.83 3.12
C VAL A 30 3.65 -11.98 3.09
N LEU A 31 2.62 -12.35 2.34
CA LEU A 31 1.40 -11.54 2.29
C LEU A 31 0.63 -11.56 3.63
N GLU A 32 0.55 -12.73 4.27
CA GLU A 32 -0.08 -12.89 5.58
C GLU A 32 0.59 -12.03 6.64
N GLU A 33 1.93 -12.00 6.70
CA GLU A 33 2.67 -11.16 7.65
C GLU A 33 2.50 -9.66 7.37
N VAL A 34 2.32 -9.25 6.10
CA VAL A 34 1.99 -7.84 5.77
C VAL A 34 0.59 -7.48 6.25
N ASP A 35 -0.38 -8.38 6.07
CA ASP A 35 -1.76 -8.14 6.50
C ASP A 35 -1.89 -8.11 8.03
N GLU A 36 -1.19 -9.00 8.75
CA GLU A 36 -1.17 -9.02 10.22
C GLU A 36 -0.39 -7.85 10.82
N ASN A 37 0.77 -7.52 10.22
CA ASN A 37 1.71 -6.53 10.74
C ASN A 37 2.08 -5.48 9.70
N PRO A 38 1.13 -4.61 9.25
CA PRO A 38 1.40 -3.63 8.21
C PRO A 38 2.46 -2.59 8.62
N ASN A 39 2.79 -2.46 9.90
CA ASN A 39 3.81 -1.54 10.40
C ASN A 39 5.21 -2.19 10.50
N ILE A 40 5.39 -3.41 10.02
CA ILE A 40 6.67 -4.12 10.16
C ILE A 40 7.74 -3.50 9.27
N GLY A 41 8.89 -3.16 9.85
CA GLY A 41 10.03 -2.71 9.07
C GLY A 41 10.60 -3.86 8.22
N THR A 42 11.01 -3.57 6.99
CA THR A 42 11.53 -4.57 6.02
C THR A 42 12.65 -5.46 6.57
N ARG A 43 13.49 -4.93 7.47
CA ARG A 43 14.57 -5.70 8.13
C ARG A 43 14.03 -6.73 9.11
N ASN A 44 13.06 -6.35 9.94
CA ASN A 44 12.43 -7.26 10.90
C ASN A 44 11.63 -8.32 10.14
N PHE A 45 10.94 -7.89 9.08
CA PHE A 45 10.18 -8.77 8.22
C PHE A 45 11.04 -9.85 7.55
N ALA A 46 12.17 -9.46 6.97
CA ALA A 46 13.16 -10.39 6.39
C ALA A 46 13.70 -11.39 7.43
N ARG A 47 13.91 -10.94 8.67
CA ARG A 47 14.37 -11.79 9.78
C ARG A 47 13.28 -12.77 10.23
N ASN A 48 12.02 -12.34 10.34
CA ASN A 48 10.91 -13.17 10.79
C ASN A 48 10.66 -14.36 9.85
N LEU A 49 10.70 -14.11 8.53
CA LEU A 49 10.47 -15.14 7.52
C LEU A 49 11.76 -15.81 7.02
N TYR A 50 12.92 -15.46 7.57
CA TYR A 50 14.24 -15.96 7.14
C TYR A 50 14.48 -15.81 5.63
N VAL A 51 14.00 -14.71 5.04
CA VAL A 51 14.11 -14.41 3.61
C VAL A 51 15.01 -13.21 3.35
N ASN A 52 15.49 -13.09 2.11
CA ASN A 52 16.26 -11.92 1.69
C ASN A 52 15.36 -10.67 1.60
N SER A 53 15.87 -9.51 1.99
CA SER A 53 15.15 -8.23 1.91
C SER A 53 14.67 -7.89 0.49
N SER A 54 15.39 -8.31 -0.56
CA SER A 54 14.94 -8.17 -1.96
C SER A 54 13.65 -8.95 -2.24
N PHE A 55 13.42 -10.08 -1.56
CA PHE A 55 12.19 -10.86 -1.67
C PHE A 55 11.02 -10.15 -0.99
N ILE A 56 11.26 -9.55 0.18
CA ILE A 56 10.29 -8.73 0.91
C ILE A 56 9.86 -7.49 0.12
N HIS A 57 10.75 -6.88 -0.66
CA HIS A 57 10.33 -5.79 -1.55
C HIS A 57 9.64 -6.29 -2.82
N ARG A 58 10.08 -7.42 -3.38
CA ARG A 58 9.60 -7.86 -4.69
C ARG A 58 8.19 -8.45 -4.63
N ILE A 59 7.86 -9.23 -3.61
CA ILE A 59 6.57 -9.92 -3.55
C ILE A 59 5.40 -8.95 -3.34
N PRO A 60 5.39 -8.07 -2.32
CA PRO A 60 4.30 -7.11 -2.12
C PRO A 60 4.07 -6.22 -3.34
N ASN A 61 5.15 -5.71 -3.96
CA ASN A 61 5.05 -4.90 -5.17
C ASN A 61 4.43 -5.65 -6.38
N LEU A 62 4.73 -6.95 -6.54
CA LEU A 62 4.11 -7.78 -7.59
C LEU A 62 2.62 -8.01 -7.34
N GLU A 63 2.22 -8.09 -6.07
CA GLU A 63 0.84 -8.30 -5.63
C GLU A 63 0.10 -6.97 -5.35
N LYS A 64 0.70 -5.83 -5.74
CA LYS A 64 0.16 -4.46 -5.62
C LYS A 64 -0.01 -3.92 -4.20
N TYR A 65 0.67 -4.51 -3.23
CA TYR A 65 0.84 -3.92 -1.91
C TYR A 65 1.86 -2.79 -2.02
N ASN A 66 1.37 -1.56 -1.92
CA ASN A 66 2.19 -0.36 -1.98
C ASN A 66 2.34 0.19 -0.56
N PRO A 67 3.57 0.32 -0.05
CA PRO A 67 3.80 0.95 1.24
C PRO A 67 3.17 2.34 1.29
N TYR A 68 2.54 2.67 2.42
CA TYR A 68 1.93 3.96 2.63
C TYR A 68 2.39 4.57 3.96
N HIS A 69 2.38 5.90 4.02
CA HIS A 69 2.66 6.61 5.26
C HIS A 69 1.37 6.75 6.07
N TYR A 70 1.34 6.11 7.24
CA TYR A 70 0.24 6.35 8.17
C TYR A 70 0.27 7.80 8.63
N THR A 71 -0.76 8.56 8.24
CA THR A 71 -0.94 9.95 8.65
C THR A 71 -2.14 10.01 9.58
N LYS A 72 -1.89 10.32 10.85
CA LYS A 72 -2.96 10.59 11.82
C LYS A 72 -3.56 11.96 11.52
N VAL A 73 -4.52 12.00 10.60
CA VAL A 73 -5.16 13.25 10.16
C VAL A 73 -6.21 13.75 11.15
N GLN A 74 -6.85 12.87 11.93
CA GLN A 74 -7.92 13.20 12.87
C GLN A 74 -7.95 12.18 14.03
N ALA A 75 -8.22 12.64 15.26
CA ALA A 75 -8.39 11.78 16.43
C ALA A 75 -9.86 11.31 16.55
N LEU A 76 -10.36 10.60 15.53
CA LEU A 76 -11.75 10.13 15.50
C LEU A 76 -12.01 9.12 16.62
N THR A 77 -13.13 9.31 17.32
CA THR A 77 -13.66 8.40 18.34
C THR A 77 -14.73 7.50 17.74
N ARG A 78 -15.12 6.44 18.47
CA ARG A 78 -16.18 5.52 18.01
C ARG A 78 -17.52 6.23 17.74
N ASP A 79 -17.80 7.29 18.49
CA ASP A 79 -19.04 8.05 18.35
C ASP A 79 -19.05 8.97 17.13
N ASP A 80 -17.88 9.29 16.57
CA ASP A 80 -17.76 10.16 15.40
C ASP A 80 -18.17 9.43 14.11
N PHE A 81 -17.98 8.11 14.03
CA PHE A 81 -18.33 7.33 12.85
C PHE A 81 -19.82 7.45 12.46
N PRO A 82 -20.79 7.17 13.36
CA PRO A 82 -22.20 7.33 13.02
C PRO A 82 -22.57 8.79 12.76
N ARG A 83 -21.99 9.76 13.49
CA ARG A 83 -22.25 11.19 13.28
C ARG A 83 -21.82 11.65 11.88
N ARG A 84 -20.65 11.18 11.41
CA ARG A 84 -20.15 11.50 10.07
C ARG A 84 -21.01 10.87 8.97
N VAL A 85 -21.47 9.63 9.15
CA VAL A 85 -22.39 8.99 8.21
C VAL A 85 -23.71 9.77 8.12
N ASN A 86 -24.30 10.10 9.27
CA ASN A 86 -25.54 10.88 9.32
C ASN A 86 -25.38 12.26 8.66
N PHE A 87 -24.25 12.93 8.90
CA PHE A 87 -23.95 14.21 8.25
C PHE A 87 -23.85 14.06 6.72
N CYS A 88 -23.16 13.04 6.22
CA CYS A 88 -23.04 12.79 4.79
C CYS A 88 -24.40 12.50 4.15
N GLN A 89 -25.23 11.68 4.79
CA GLN A 89 -26.58 11.37 4.30
C GLN A 89 -27.47 12.61 4.27
N TRP A 90 -27.44 13.41 5.34
CA TRP A 90 -28.15 14.68 5.39
C TRP A 90 -27.67 15.63 4.27
N LEU A 91 -26.36 15.75 4.06
CA LEU A 91 -25.80 16.61 3.02
C LEU A 91 -26.23 16.15 1.62
N GLN A 92 -26.28 14.84 1.37
CA GLN A 92 -26.79 14.28 0.11
C GLN A 92 -28.25 14.67 -0.12
N GLN A 93 -29.11 14.54 0.90
CA GLN A 93 -30.51 14.97 0.81
C GLN A 93 -30.64 16.46 0.49
N GLN A 94 -29.82 17.32 1.10
CA GLN A 94 -29.84 18.75 0.80
C GLN A 94 -29.46 19.04 -0.66
N VAL A 95 -28.49 18.30 -1.21
CA VAL A 95 -28.08 18.42 -2.61
C VAL A 95 -29.14 17.89 -3.58
N GLU A 96 -29.91 16.86 -3.20
CA GLU A 96 -31.05 16.37 -3.99
C GLU A 96 -32.16 17.41 -4.07
N HIS A 97 -32.42 18.15 -2.99
CA HIS A 97 -33.42 19.23 -2.98
C HIS A 97 -32.95 20.50 -3.68
N ASP A 98 -31.65 20.81 -3.59
CA ASP A 98 -31.03 21.96 -4.24
C ASP A 98 -29.62 21.62 -4.74
N VAL A 99 -29.48 21.48 -6.06
CA VAL A 99 -28.21 21.16 -6.71
C VAL A 99 -27.10 22.19 -6.41
N ASN A 100 -27.46 23.42 -6.03
CA ASN A 100 -26.50 24.47 -5.67
C ASN A 100 -26.24 24.58 -4.16
N PHE A 101 -26.80 23.69 -3.34
CA PHE A 101 -26.70 23.75 -1.88
C PHE A 101 -25.25 23.86 -1.39
N THR A 102 -24.35 23.07 -1.94
CA THR A 102 -22.92 23.06 -1.58
C THR A 102 -22.24 24.41 -1.81
N ARG A 103 -22.72 25.22 -2.77
CA ARG A 103 -22.18 26.57 -3.02
C ARG A 103 -22.59 27.59 -1.95
N LYS A 104 -23.61 27.27 -1.16
CA LYS A 104 -24.10 28.11 -0.06
C LYS A 104 -23.39 27.83 1.26
N ILE A 105 -22.56 26.77 1.32
CA ILE A 105 -21.83 26.40 2.53
C ILE A 105 -20.50 27.16 2.57
N LEU A 106 -20.30 27.95 3.64
CA LEU A 106 -19.01 28.56 3.95
C LEU A 106 -18.24 27.66 4.93
N TRP A 107 -17.16 27.06 4.45
CA TRP A 107 -16.27 26.26 5.28
C TRP A 107 -15.23 27.17 5.95
N THR A 108 -15.13 27.08 7.27
CA THR A 108 -14.10 27.76 8.05
C THR A 108 -13.40 26.73 8.93
N ASN A 109 -12.11 26.95 9.19
CA ASN A 109 -11.35 26.17 10.14
C ASN A 109 -10.43 27.11 10.92
N GLU A 110 -10.18 26.76 12.17
CA GLU A 110 -9.19 27.44 13.00
C GLU A 110 -7.84 26.73 12.86
N SER A 111 -6.77 27.47 12.63
CA SER A 111 -5.42 26.94 12.59
C SER A 111 -4.61 27.48 13.78
N VAL A 112 -4.03 26.55 14.54
CA VAL A 112 -3.17 26.88 15.67
C VAL A 112 -1.71 26.77 15.24
N PHE A 113 -0.99 27.89 15.29
CA PHE A 113 0.45 27.93 15.03
C PHE A 113 1.21 27.91 16.37
N THR A 114 1.88 26.81 16.68
CA THR A 114 2.72 26.67 17.89
C THR A 114 4.19 26.61 17.50
N ARG A 115 5.06 27.08 18.40
CA ARG A 115 6.53 27.04 18.24
C ARG A 115 7.11 25.65 18.48
N ASP A 116 6.34 24.76 19.10
CA ASP A 116 6.77 23.40 19.43
C ASP A 116 6.69 22.50 18.20
N ARG A 117 7.73 21.67 18.01
CA ARG A 117 7.85 20.80 16.83
C ARG A 117 6.71 19.79 16.82
N ILE A 118 5.84 19.89 15.82
CA ILE A 118 4.86 18.86 15.48
C ILE A 118 5.63 17.54 15.28
N PHE A 119 5.17 16.45 15.89
CA PHE A 119 5.74 15.11 15.71
C PHE A 119 5.88 14.79 14.22
N ASN A 120 7.09 14.42 13.78
CA ASN A 120 7.33 14.09 12.38
C ASN A 120 6.80 12.69 12.06
N SER A 121 5.53 12.61 11.66
CA SER A 121 4.89 11.36 11.21
C SER A 121 5.48 10.80 9.91
N HIS A 122 6.38 11.52 9.20
CA HIS A 122 7.05 10.99 8.00
C HIS A 122 7.89 9.74 8.28
N ASN A 123 8.27 9.47 9.53
CA ASN A 123 9.06 8.29 9.86
C ASN A 123 8.21 7.02 10.08
N TYR A 124 6.87 7.12 10.03
CA TYR A 124 5.98 5.96 10.06
C TYR A 124 5.71 5.48 8.64
N HIS A 125 6.32 4.35 8.29
CA HIS A 125 6.06 3.62 7.06
C HIS A 125 5.26 2.36 7.40
N CYS A 126 4.11 2.20 6.74
CA CYS A 126 3.40 0.92 6.68
C CYS A 126 3.79 0.25 5.37
N LEU A 127 4.09 -1.05 5.41
CA LEU A 127 4.27 -1.90 4.23
C LEU A 127 2.91 -2.42 3.72
#